data_AF-A0A7C2Y3V2-F1
#
_entry.id   AF-A0A7C2Y3V2-F1
#
_cell.length_a   1.000
_cell.length_b   1.000
_cell.length_c   1.000
_cell.angle_alpha   90.00
_cell.angle_beta   90.00
_cell.angle_gamma   90.00
#
_symmetry.space_group_name_H-M   'P 1'
#
loop_
_entity.id
_entity.type
_entity.pdbx_description
1 polymer ?
#
loop_
_entity_poly.entity_id
_entity_poly.type
_entity_poly.pdbx_seq_one_letter_code
_entity_poly.pdbx_strand_id
1 'polypeptide(L)' 'MKAIQIEVDDELLDVLAKDKEIQAMGVTEFLRTTINLFLRWKAEREIDKQYERVYGDPRAREALEREVKEWIDEQVWID' A
#
# COMPACT_ATOMS: atom_id res chain seq x y z
N MET A 1 -10.88 -19.52 -12.16
CA MET A 1 -11.23 -18.22 -11.52
C MET A 1 -12.70 -18.25 -11.14
N LYS A 2 -13.07 -17.71 -9.97
CA LYS A 2 -14.47 -17.64 -9.55
C LYS A 2 -15.09 -16.34 -10.08
N ALA A 3 -16.20 -16.44 -10.80
CA ALA A 3 -16.96 -15.27 -11.21
C ALA A 3 -17.64 -14.66 -9.96
N ILE A 4 -17.59 -13.33 -9.86
CA ILE A 4 -18.29 -12.56 -8.85
C ILE A 4 -19.12 -11.51 -9.56
N GLN A 5 -20.28 -11.21 -9.00
CA GLN A 5 -21.09 -10.08 -9.41
C GLN A 5 -20.82 -8.94 -8.43
N ILE A 6 -20.63 -7.74 -8.97
CA ILE A 6 -20.44 -6.52 -8.20
C ILE A 6 -21.47 -5.50 -8.66
N GLU A 7 -21.92 -4.68 -7.73
CA GLU A 7 -22.77 -3.53 -8.01
C GLU A 7 -21.90 -2.28 -7.92
N VAL A 8 -22.09 -1.38 -8.89
CA VAL A 8 -21.38 -0.11 -9.01
C VAL A 8 -22.40 0.95 -9.41
N ASP A 9 -22.05 2.20 -9.19
CA ASP A 9 -22.85 3.35 -9.60
C ASP A 9 -23.00 3.45 -11.12
N ASP A 10 -24.18 3.89 -11.54
CA ASP A 10 -24.50 4.05 -12.97
C ASP A 10 -23.56 5.06 -13.65
N GLU A 11 -23.14 6.10 -12.93
CA GLU A 11 -22.19 7.10 -13.44
C GLU A 11 -20.83 6.48 -13.76
N LEU A 12 -20.29 5.64 -12.88
CA LEU A 12 -19.06 4.90 -13.14
C LEU A 12 -19.21 3.96 -14.34
N LEU A 13 -20.32 3.22 -14.45
CA LEU A 13 -20.58 2.37 -15.62
C LEU A 13 -20.55 3.18 -16.92
N ASP A 14 -21.17 4.35 -16.91
CA ASP A 14 -21.22 5.26 -18.05
C ASP A 14 -19.84 5.77 -18.45
N VAL A 15 -18.99 6.08 -17.47
CA VAL A 15 -17.60 6.51 -17.71
C VAL A 15 -16.79 5.36 -18.31
N LEU A 16 -16.85 4.17 -17.69
CA LEU A 16 -16.14 2.98 -18.17
C LEU A 16 -16.57 2.58 -19.58
N ALA A 17 -17.86 2.75 -19.90
CA ALA A 17 -18.40 2.44 -21.21
C ALA A 17 -18.01 3.46 -22.30
N LYS A 18 -17.62 4.69 -21.96
CA LYS A 18 -17.24 5.74 -22.91
C LYS A 18 -15.73 5.84 -23.14
N ASP A 19 -14.93 5.29 -22.23
CA ASP A 19 -13.47 5.32 -22.30
C ASP A 19 -12.93 4.31 -23.32
N LYS A 20 -12.21 4.81 -24.34
CA LYS A 20 -11.69 3.99 -25.44
C LYS A 20 -10.57 3.04 -25.01
N GLU A 21 -9.76 3.42 -24.02
CA GLU A 21 -8.67 2.58 -23.53
C GLU A 21 -9.24 1.42 -22.71
N ILE A 22 -10.25 1.71 -21.88
CA ILE A 22 -10.94 0.68 -21.09
C ILE A 22 -11.72 -0.27 -21.99
N GLN A 23 -12.36 0.24 -23.05
CA GLN A 23 -13.01 -0.61 -24.05
C GLN A 23 -12.01 -1.55 -24.75
N ALA A 24 -10.81 -1.06 -25.08
CA ALA A 24 -9.76 -1.87 -25.71
C ALA A 24 -9.17 -2.91 -24.74
N MET A 25 -9.03 -2.57 -23.45
CA MET A 25 -8.51 -3.45 -22.41
C MET A 25 -9.54 -4.47 -21.91
N GLY A 26 -10.82 -4.09 -21.90
CA GLY A 26 -11.92 -4.83 -21.31
C GLY A 26 -12.16 -4.44 -19.84
N VAL A 27 -13.44 -4.19 -19.49
CA VAL A 27 -13.88 -3.74 -18.16
C VAL A 27 -13.37 -4.65 -17.03
N THR A 28 -13.43 -5.97 -17.22
CA THR A 28 -12.96 -6.93 -16.20
C THR A 28 -11.47 -6.79 -15.91
N GLU A 29 -10.66 -6.59 -16.95
CA GLU A 29 -9.21 -6.47 -16.80
C GLU A 29 -8.81 -5.13 -16.19
N PHE A 30 -9.50 -4.07 -16.58
CA PHE A 30 -9.39 -2.76 -15.95
C PHE A 30 -9.70 -2.82 -14.45
N LEU A 31 -10.82 -3.43 -14.06
CA LEU A 31 -11.22 -3.56 -12.66
C LEU A 31 -10.22 -4.40 -11.86
N ARG A 32 -9.70 -5.49 -12.43
CA ARG A 32 -8.65 -6.30 -11.79
C ARG A 32 -7.40 -5.48 -11.50
N THR A 33 -6.93 -4.76 -12.50
CA THR A 33 -5.74 -3.92 -12.39
C THR A 33 -5.94 -2.85 -11.33
N THR A 34 -7.10 -2.19 -11.33
CA THR A 34 -7.45 -1.14 -10.38
C THR A 34 -7.55 -1.67 -8.95
N ILE A 35 -8.20 -2.82 -8.75
CA ILE A 35 -8.30 -3.47 -7.43
C ILE A 35 -6.91 -3.84 -6.91
N ASN A 36 -6.04 -4.40 -7.75
CA ASN A 36 -4.68 -4.75 -7.35
C ASN A 36 -3.87 -3.51 -6.95
N LEU A 37 -3.99 -2.42 -7.71
CA LEU A 37 -3.36 -1.14 -7.38
C LEU A 37 -3.86 -0.61 -6.03
N PHE A 38 -5.18 -0.63 -5.82
CA PHE A 38 -5.80 -0.19 -4.57
C PHE A 38 -5.35 -1.03 -3.37
N LEU A 39 -5.32 -2.36 -3.52
CA LEU A 39 -4.88 -3.25 -2.44
C LEU A 39 -3.42 -3.03 -2.09
N ARG A 40 -2.56 -2.80 -3.09
CA ARG A 40 -1.15 -2.48 -2.87
C ARG A 40 -0.98 -1.17 -2.13
N TRP A 41 -1.64 -0.10 -2.59
CA TRP A 41 -1.64 1.19 -1.91
C TRP A 41 -2.16 1.08 -0.47
N LYS A 42 -3.24 0.33 -0.25
CA LYS A 42 -3.80 0.12 1.09
C LYS A 42 -2.82 -0.61 2.00
N ALA A 43 -2.11 -1.63 1.48
CA ALA A 43 -1.12 -2.37 2.23
C ALA A 43 0.07 -1.48 2.62
N GLU A 44 0.62 -0.71 1.69
CA GLU A 44 1.69 0.26 1.94
C GLU A 44 1.26 1.28 3.03
N ARG A 45 0.06 1.83 2.90
CA ARG A 45 -0.47 2.80 3.88
C ARG A 45 -0.71 2.21 5.26
N GLU A 46 -1.07 0.93 5.35
CA GLU A 46 -1.24 0.25 6.63
C GLU A 46 0.12 -0.01 7.29
N ILE A 47 1.14 -0.36 6.49
CA ILE A 47 2.53 -0.46 6.95
C ILE A 47 3.00 0.89 7.50
N ASP A 48 2.79 1.98 6.76
CA ASP A 48 3.18 3.32 7.20
C ASP A 48 2.53 3.70 8.54
N LYS A 49 1.23 3.39 8.71
CA LYS A 49 0.54 3.60 9.98
C LYS A 49 1.13 2.78 11.13
N GLN A 50 1.57 1.55 10.85
CA GLN A 50 2.23 0.72 11.87
C GLN A 50 3.59 1.31 12.25
N TYR A 51 4.37 1.80 11.27
CA TYR A 51 5.61 2.52 11.54
C TYR A 51 5.36 3.79 12.33
N GLU A 52 4.38 4.61 11.95
CA GLU A 52 4.01 5.83 12.68
C GLU A 52 3.52 5.50 14.10
N ARG A 53 2.78 4.42 14.31
CA ARG A 53 2.35 4.01 15.64
C ARG A 53 3.52 3.61 16.54
N VAL A 54 4.54 2.95 16.00
CA VAL A 54 5.68 2.44 16.78
C VAL A 54 6.77 3.49 16.95
N TYR A 55 7.03 4.30 15.93
CA TYR A 55 8.16 5.22 15.84
C TYR A 55 7.78 6.70 15.65
N GLY A 56 6.48 7.00 15.48
CA GLY A 56 5.97 8.36 15.38
C GLY A 56 5.89 9.08 16.72
N ASP A 57 6.01 8.36 17.85
CA ASP A 57 6.26 8.99 19.15
C ASP A 57 7.74 9.44 19.20
N PRO A 58 8.02 10.75 19.33
CA PRO A 58 9.39 11.27 19.43
C PRO A 58 10.23 10.58 20.53
N ARG A 59 9.59 10.13 21.61
CA ARG A 59 10.28 9.42 22.71
C ARG A 59 10.67 8.00 22.33
N ALA A 60 9.83 7.30 21.57
CA ALA A 60 10.13 5.97 21.05
C ALA A 60 11.26 6.04 20.00
N ARG A 61 11.29 7.12 19.22
CA ARG A 61 12.38 7.39 18.27
C ARG A 61 13.71 7.65 18.97
N GLU A 62 13.74 8.48 20.02
CA GLU A 62 14.96 8.71 20.82
C GLU A 62 15.44 7.44 21.56
N ALA A 63 14.53 6.52 21.90
CA ALA A 63 14.88 5.23 22.47
C ALA A 63 15.50 4.30 21.42
N LEU A 64 14.91 4.21 20.23
CA LEU A 64 15.46 3.45 19.11
C LEU A 64 16.83 3.98 18.66
N GLU A 65 16.97 5.31 18.54
CA GLU A 65 18.23 5.93 18.13
C GLU A 65 19.35 5.67 19.15
N ARG A 66 19.02 5.55 20.45
CA ARG A 66 19.97 5.11 21.48
C ARG A 66 20.33 3.63 21.35
N GLU A 67 19.34 2.75 21.19
CA GLU A 67 19.57 1.31 21.03
C GLU A 67 20.42 1.00 19.78
N VAL A 68 20.12 1.63 18.65
CA VAL A 68 20.91 1.50 17.42
C VAL A 68 22.32 2.03 17.62
N LYS A 69 22.49 3.13 18.33
CA LYS A 69 23.81 3.69 18.64
C LYS A 69 24.62 2.74 19.53
N GLU A 70 24.00 2.17 20.56
CA GLU A 70 24.63 1.16 21.42
C GLU A 70 25.07 -0.06 20.60
N TRP A 71 24.25 -0.55 19.67
CA TRP A 71 24.64 -1.66 18.78
C TRP A 71 25.77 -1.30 17.81
N ILE A 72 25.80 -0.06 17.31
CA ILE A 72 26.90 0.44 16.46
C ILE A 72 28.20 0.54 17.26
N ASP A 73 28.12 1.06 18.49
CA ASP A 73 29.27 1.20 19.38
C ASP A 73 29.76 -0.19 19.89
N GLU A 74 28.86 -1.17 20.00
CA GLU A 74 29.18 -2.58 20.29
C GLU A 74 29.70 -3.36 19.09
N GLN A 75 29.48 -2.91 17.85
CA GLN A 75 30.14 -3.45 16.65
C GLN A 75 31.59 -2.96 16.57
N VAL A 76 32.41 -3.37 17.54
CA VAL A 76 33.85 -3.48 17.36
C VAL A 76 34.06 -4.63 16.38
N TRP A 77 34.24 -4.30 15.10
CA TRP A 77 34.78 -5.27 14.15
C TRP A 77 36.12 -5.74 14.72
N ILE A 78 36.16 -6.99 15.18
CA ILE A 78 37.38 -7.67 15.57
C ILE A 78 38.24 -7.71 14.30
N ASP A 79 39.30 -6.89 14.26
CA ASP A 79 40.38 -6.97 13.27
C ASP A 79 41.05 -8.35 13.30
#